data_AF-A0A897MRD0-F1
#
_entry.id   AF-A0A897MRD0-F1
#
_cell.length_a   1.000
_cell.length_b   1.000
_cell.length_c   1.000
_cell.angle_alpha   90.00
_cell.angle_beta   90.00
_cell.angle_gamma   90.00
#
_symmetry.space_group_name_H-M   'P 1'
#
loop_
_entity.id
_entity.type
_entity.pdbx_description
1 polymer ?
#
loop_
_entity_poly.entity_id
_entity_poly.type
_entity_poly.pdbx_seq_one_letter_code
_entity_poly.pdbx_strand_id
1 'polypeptide(L)'
;MAGIREWLERAFFGGAELSVLSTPSFAVVVFAQALYPDAVPLAGLTAIAAGSVALGAFRAGSPSVGEWPRRSELFSAPLRVAYFSVVFFLASMGVGYVAVSAGTLLLTPLGGVVQVVGLAAFPTVYHAVHGEPVNKPAQRL
;
A
#
# COMPACT_ATOMS: atom_id res chain seq x y z
N MET A 1 -23.82 -0.45 9.32
CA MET A 1 -23.17 -1.00 8.11
C MET A 1 -22.88 0.17 7.20
N ALA A 2 -21.63 0.36 6.78
CA ALA A 2 -21.30 1.38 5.78
C ALA A 2 -22.09 1.07 4.50
N GLY A 3 -22.74 2.08 3.93
CA GLY A 3 -23.42 1.93 2.65
C GLY A 3 -22.41 1.66 1.53
N ILE A 4 -22.85 1.06 0.42
CA ILE A 4 -21.96 0.74 -0.71
C ILE A 4 -21.21 1.97 -1.25
N ARG A 5 -21.85 3.15 -1.21
CA ARG A 5 -21.23 4.42 -1.56
C ARG A 5 -20.05 4.76 -0.67
N GLU A 6 -20.22 4.65 0.64
CA GLU A 6 -19.17 4.98 1.61
C GLU A 6 -18.00 3.99 1.49
N TRP A 7 -18.28 2.71 1.22
CA TRP A 7 -17.24 1.72 0.93
C TRP A 7 -16.45 2.07 -0.33
N LEU A 8 -17.14 2.44 -1.42
CA LEU A 8 -16.50 2.86 -2.68
C LEU A 8 -15.64 4.11 -2.50
N GLU A 9 -16.15 5.13 -1.80
CA GLU A 9 -15.41 6.35 -1.51
C GLU A 9 -14.12 6.02 -0.74
N ARG A 10 -14.19 5.15 0.28
CA ARG A 10 -13.02 4.70 1.05
C ARG A 10 -12.01 3.95 0.19
N ALA A 11 -12.46 3.02 -0.65
CA ALA A 11 -11.58 2.29 -1.56
C ALA A 11 -10.91 3.21 -2.58
N PHE A 12 -11.65 4.20 -3.11
CA PHE A 12 -11.11 5.18 -4.06
C PHE A 12 -10.08 6.09 -3.42
N PHE A 13 -10.35 6.64 -2.23
CA PHE A 13 -9.37 7.43 -1.48
C PHE A 13 -8.16 6.60 -1.04
N GLY A 14 -8.37 5.31 -0.71
CA GLY A 14 -7.30 4.36 -0.47
C GLY A 14 -6.42 4.19 -1.71
N GLY A 15 -7.02 4.00 -2.88
CA GLY A 15 -6.30 3.90 -4.15
C GLY A 15 -5.54 5.17 -4.52
N ALA A 16 -6.12 6.34 -4.30
CA ALA A 16 -5.45 7.62 -4.54
C ALA A 16 -4.24 7.80 -3.60
N GLU A 17 -4.41 7.50 -2.31
CA GLU A 17 -3.32 7.56 -1.33
C GLU A 17 -2.19 6.58 -1.67
N LEU A 18 -2.53 5.33 -1.99
CA LEU A 18 -1.59 4.31 -2.42
C LEU A 18 -0.83 4.77 -3.68
N SER A 19 -1.55 5.29 -4.67
CA SER A 19 -0.95 5.66 -5.95
C SER A 19 0.03 6.83 -5.78
N VAL A 20 -0.35 7.86 -5.04
CA VAL A 20 0.52 9.02 -4.79
C VAL A 20 1.79 8.60 -4.05
N LEU A 21 1.65 7.83 -2.96
CA LEU A 21 2.79 7.42 -2.13
C LEU A 21 3.70 6.41 -2.82
N SER A 22 3.17 5.58 -3.73
CA SER A 22 3.92 4.58 -4.49
C SER A 22 4.48 5.10 -5.83
N THR A 23 4.26 6.39 -6.16
CA THR A 23 4.72 6.99 -7.43
C THR A 23 6.21 6.73 -7.75
N PRO A 24 7.15 6.87 -6.80
CA PRO A 24 8.55 6.55 -7.07
C PRO A 24 8.76 5.10 -7.54
N SER A 25 8.06 4.15 -6.94
CA SER A 25 8.13 2.75 -7.39
C SER A 25 7.45 2.54 -8.72
N PHE A 26 6.33 3.22 -9.03
CA PHE A 26 5.72 3.11 -10.37
C PHE A 26 6.70 3.53 -11.46
N ALA A 27 7.44 4.62 -11.26
CA ALA A 27 8.46 5.06 -12.21
C ALA A 27 9.52 4.00 -12.46
N VAL A 28 9.98 3.30 -11.42
CA VAL A 28 10.95 2.19 -11.55
C VAL A 28 10.32 0.98 -12.25
N VAL A 29 9.14 0.55 -11.81
CA VAL A 29 8.45 -0.65 -12.29
C VAL A 29 8.07 -0.53 -13.77
N VAL A 30 7.69 0.66 -14.24
CA VAL A 30 7.38 0.93 -15.66
C VAL A 30 8.50 0.46 -16.60
N PHE A 31 9.77 0.61 -16.20
CA PHE A 31 10.91 0.15 -16.98
C PHE A 31 11.33 -1.27 -16.58
N ALA A 32 11.37 -1.57 -15.28
CA ALA A 32 11.85 -2.85 -14.77
C ALA A 32 10.95 -4.04 -15.15
N GLN A 33 9.65 -3.80 -15.40
CA GLN A 33 8.72 -4.84 -15.85
C GLN A 33 9.14 -5.52 -17.16
N ALA A 34 10.01 -4.91 -17.97
CA ALA A 34 10.55 -5.53 -19.18
C ALA A 34 11.31 -6.85 -18.89
N LEU A 35 11.78 -7.04 -17.66
CA LEU A 35 12.40 -8.30 -17.22
C LEU A 35 11.37 -9.46 -17.13
N TYR A 36 10.13 -9.15 -16.77
CA TYR A 36 9.04 -10.11 -16.56
C TYR A 36 7.71 -9.53 -17.09
N PRO A 37 7.56 -9.43 -18.42
CA PRO A 37 6.53 -8.61 -19.05
C PRO A 37 5.10 -9.02 -18.74
N ASP A 38 4.87 -10.30 -18.42
CA ASP A 38 3.53 -10.80 -18.06
C ASP A 38 3.32 -10.81 -16.54
N ALA A 39 4.32 -11.26 -15.78
CA ALA A 39 4.17 -11.51 -14.35
C ALA A 39 4.11 -10.22 -13.53
N VAL A 40 4.93 -9.22 -13.85
CA VAL A 40 5.01 -7.97 -13.08
C VAL A 40 3.74 -7.13 -13.21
N PRO A 41 3.15 -6.92 -14.41
CA PRO A 41 1.88 -6.22 -14.53
C PRO A 41 0.73 -6.92 -13.81
N LEU A 42 0.63 -8.26 -13.91
CA LEU A 42 -0.41 -9.02 -13.21
C LEU A 42 -0.27 -8.91 -11.69
N ALA A 43 0.95 -9.03 -11.16
CA ALA A 43 1.23 -8.84 -9.74
C ALA A 43 0.97 -7.39 -9.29
N GLY A 44 1.40 -6.41 -10.08
CA GLY A 44 1.14 -4.99 -9.81
C GLY A 44 -0.34 -4.62 -9.82
N LEU A 45 -1.13 -5.17 -10.77
CA LEU A 45 -2.57 -4.96 -10.84
C LEU A 45 -3.29 -5.53 -9.61
N THR A 46 -2.94 -6.76 -9.22
CA THR A 46 -3.53 -7.39 -8.02
C THR A 46 -3.12 -6.65 -6.74
N ALA A 47 -1.89 -6.14 -6.68
CA ALA A 47 -1.41 -5.28 -5.60
C ALA A 47 -2.21 -3.98 -5.51
N ILE A 48 -2.40 -3.25 -6.62
CA ILE A 48 -3.19 -2.00 -6.63
C ILE A 48 -4.63 -2.26 -6.22
N ALA A 49 -5.27 -3.27 -6.80
CA ALA A 49 -6.68 -3.58 -6.54
C ALA A 49 -6.89 -3.95 -5.06
N ALA A 50 -6.14 -4.93 -4.55
CA ALA A 50 -6.26 -5.37 -3.16
C ALA A 50 -5.80 -4.29 -2.16
N GLY A 51 -4.69 -3.60 -2.46
CA GLY A 51 -4.14 -2.54 -1.63
C GLY A 51 -5.05 -1.34 -1.51
N SER A 52 -5.75 -0.94 -2.57
CA SER A 52 -6.72 0.18 -2.54
C SER A 52 -7.88 -0.12 -1.59
N VAL A 53 -8.44 -1.34 -1.70
CA VAL A 53 -9.54 -1.80 -0.84
C VAL A 53 -9.06 -1.93 0.60
N ALA A 54 -7.92 -2.57 0.83
CA ALA A 54 -7.38 -2.80 2.16
C ALA A 54 -6.99 -1.51 2.86
N LEU A 55 -6.35 -0.56 2.17
CA LEU A 55 -6.00 0.73 2.76
C LEU A 55 -7.25 1.51 3.18
N GLY A 56 -8.29 1.51 2.33
CA GLY A 56 -9.58 2.09 2.69
C GLY A 56 -10.20 1.44 3.94
N ALA A 57 -10.08 0.12 4.06
CA ALA A 57 -10.59 -0.65 5.18
C ALA A 57 -9.78 -0.41 6.48
N PHE A 58 -8.45 -0.43 6.42
CA PHE A 58 -7.56 -0.14 7.55
C PHE A 58 -7.74 1.29 8.06
N ARG A 59 -7.89 2.26 7.17
CA ARG A 59 -8.20 3.65 7.52
C ARG A 59 -9.55 3.80 8.20
N ALA A 60 -10.50 2.90 7.92
CA ALA A 60 -11.78 2.81 8.60
C ALA A 60 -11.73 1.98 9.89
N GLY A 61 -10.56 1.49 10.30
CA GLY A 61 -10.37 0.69 11.51
C GLY A 61 -10.82 -0.77 11.39
N SER A 62 -10.94 -1.31 10.16
CA SER A 62 -11.48 -2.64 9.93
C SER A 62 -10.65 -3.44 8.92
N PRO A 63 -9.88 -4.47 9.33
CA PRO A 63 -9.57 -4.83 10.72
C PRO A 63 -8.69 -3.78 11.40
N SER A 64 -8.69 -3.77 12.73
CA SER A 64 -7.76 -2.94 13.50
C SER A 64 -6.35 -3.50 13.36
N VAL A 65 -5.46 -2.72 12.75
CA VAL A 65 -4.04 -3.09 12.50
C VAL A 65 -3.08 -2.13 13.22
N GLY A 66 -3.59 -1.38 14.20
CA GLY A 66 -2.85 -0.33 14.92
C GLY A 66 -3.30 1.08 14.53
N GLU A 67 -2.73 2.09 15.20
CA GLU A 67 -3.08 3.49 14.97
C GLU A 67 -2.37 4.05 13.75
N TRP A 68 -3.16 4.52 12.79
CA TRP A 68 -2.62 5.14 11.58
C TRP A 68 -2.31 6.61 11.81
N PRO A 69 -1.16 7.13 11.32
CA PRO A 69 -0.87 8.56 11.38
C PRO A 69 -1.87 9.37 10.56
N ARG A 70 -2.08 10.62 10.95
CA ARG A 70 -3.00 11.52 10.25
C ARG A 70 -2.52 11.74 8.82
N ARG A 71 -3.46 11.84 7.88
CA ARG A 71 -3.13 12.11 6.47
C ARG A 71 -2.39 13.43 6.29
N SER A 72 -2.69 14.42 7.13
CA SER A 72 -2.11 15.77 7.12
C SER A 72 -0.75 15.86 7.83
N GLU A 73 -0.23 14.78 8.40
CA GLU A 73 1.04 14.81 9.12
C GLU A 73 2.23 14.78 8.16
N LEU A 74 2.71 15.97 7.78
CA LEU A 74 3.75 16.16 6.78
C LEU A 74 5.12 15.57 7.16
N PHE A 75 5.45 15.54 8.46
CA PHE A 75 6.72 14.97 8.93
C PHE A 75 6.84 13.47 8.62
N SER A 76 5.72 12.74 8.65
CA SER A 76 5.69 11.32 8.32
C SER A 76 5.73 11.03 6.81
N ALA A 77 5.52 12.05 5.97
CA ALA A 77 5.32 11.87 4.53
C ALA A 77 6.49 11.16 3.82
N PRO A 78 7.77 11.52 4.07
CA PRO A 78 8.90 10.80 3.47
C PRO A 78 8.92 9.31 3.83
N LEU A 79 8.63 8.96 5.10
CA LEU A 79 8.54 7.57 5.54
C LEU A 79 7.40 6.85 4.83
N ARG A 80 6.21 7.47 4.71
CA ARG A 80 5.06 6.83 4.03
C ARG A 80 5.37 6.59 2.55
N VAL A 81 5.95 7.57 1.87
CA VAL A 81 6.35 7.45 0.45
C VAL A 81 7.36 6.32 0.28
N ALA A 82 8.43 6.31 1.08
CA ALA A 82 9.45 5.27 1.01
C ALA A 82 8.87 3.88 1.29
N TYR A 83 8.10 3.74 2.36
CA TYR A 83 7.51 2.48 2.77
C TYR A 83 6.53 1.93 1.72
N PHE A 84 5.59 2.76 1.26
CA PHE A 84 4.59 2.35 0.28
C PHE A 84 5.24 2.01 -1.06
N SER A 85 6.24 2.78 -1.48
CA SER A 85 7.03 2.48 -2.67
C SER A 85 7.74 1.13 -2.55
N VAL A 86 8.39 0.83 -1.43
CA VAL A 86 9.06 -0.46 -1.21
C VAL A 86 8.06 -1.61 -1.21
N VAL A 87 6.93 -1.48 -0.51
CA VAL A 87 5.91 -2.52 -0.48
C VAL A 87 5.35 -2.78 -1.87
N PHE A 88 5.04 -1.73 -2.64
CA PHE A 88 4.55 -1.89 -4.01
C PHE A 88 5.60 -2.50 -4.93
N PHE A 89 6.87 -2.10 -4.82
CA PHE A 89 7.96 -2.71 -5.58
C PHE A 89 8.06 -4.22 -5.30
N LEU A 90 8.03 -4.62 -4.03
CA LEU A 90 8.08 -6.04 -3.65
C LEU A 90 6.84 -6.81 -4.10
N ALA A 91 5.65 -6.21 -3.97
CA ALA A 91 4.39 -6.80 -4.41
C ALA A 91 4.33 -7.00 -5.94
N SER A 92 5.01 -6.16 -6.71
CA SER A 92 5.04 -6.25 -8.18
C SER A 92 6.25 -7.01 -8.68
N MET A 93 7.45 -6.44 -8.57
CA MET A 93 8.71 -7.02 -9.04
C MET A 93 9.11 -8.28 -8.26
N GLY A 94 8.98 -8.25 -6.93
CA GLY A 94 9.33 -9.40 -6.09
C GLY A 94 8.44 -10.60 -6.38
N VAL A 95 7.11 -10.41 -6.43
CA VAL A 95 6.18 -11.48 -6.80
C VAL A 95 6.33 -11.89 -8.26
N GLY A 96 6.55 -10.96 -9.18
CA GLY A 96 6.82 -11.26 -10.59
C GLY A 96 8.03 -12.18 -10.77
N TYR A 97 9.12 -11.89 -10.06
CA TYR A 97 10.29 -12.76 -10.00
C TYR A 97 9.95 -14.15 -9.46
N VAL A 98 9.20 -14.25 -8.36
CA VAL A 98 8.78 -15.53 -7.76
C VAL A 98 7.90 -16.34 -8.72
N ALA A 99 6.94 -15.70 -9.40
CA ALA A 99 6.06 -16.35 -10.36
C ALA A 99 6.85 -16.95 -11.54
N VAL A 100 7.80 -16.19 -12.09
CA VAL A 100 8.65 -16.64 -13.21
C VAL A 100 9.61 -17.74 -12.77
N SER A 101 10.26 -17.60 -11.61
CA SER A 101 11.17 -18.62 -11.09
C SER A 101 10.47 -19.93 -10.72
N ALA A 102 9.20 -19.87 -10.31
CA ALA A 102 8.34 -21.04 -10.13
C ALA A 102 7.72 -21.57 -11.45
N GLY A 103 7.92 -20.88 -12.57
CA GLY A 103 7.36 -21.24 -13.87
C GLY A 103 5.84 -21.13 -13.96
N THR A 104 5.19 -20.34 -13.09
CA THR A 104 3.73 -20.23 -13.04
C THR A 104 3.22 -18.83 -12.73
N LEU A 105 2.38 -18.30 -13.62
CA LEU A 105 1.71 -17.02 -13.43
C LEU A 105 0.58 -17.09 -12.40
N LEU A 106 0.19 -18.28 -11.93
CA LEU A 106 -0.84 -18.44 -10.89
C LEU A 106 -0.43 -17.85 -9.54
N LEU A 107 0.86 -17.55 -9.35
CA LEU A 107 1.37 -16.88 -8.16
C LEU A 107 1.27 -15.35 -8.23
N THR A 108 0.97 -14.77 -9.39
CA THR A 108 0.85 -13.31 -9.54
C THR A 108 -0.20 -12.66 -8.61
N PRO A 109 -1.33 -13.31 -8.23
CA PRO A 109 -2.25 -12.77 -7.23
C PRO A 109 -1.63 -12.58 -5.84
N LEU A 110 -0.49 -13.18 -5.54
CA LEU A 110 0.25 -12.92 -4.30
C LEU A 110 0.73 -11.47 -4.21
N GLY A 111 0.79 -10.71 -5.31
CA GLY A 111 1.04 -9.27 -5.27
C GLY A 111 0.01 -8.55 -4.42
N GLY A 112 -1.26 -8.94 -4.53
CA GLY A 112 -2.33 -8.48 -3.64
C GLY A 112 -2.05 -8.80 -2.17
N VAL A 113 -1.65 -10.04 -1.87
CA VAL A 113 -1.37 -10.48 -0.50
C VAL A 113 -0.20 -9.71 0.11
N VAL A 114 0.92 -9.60 -0.61
CA VAL A 114 2.11 -8.85 -0.16
C VAL A 114 1.75 -7.39 0.08
N GLN A 115 0.96 -6.78 -0.80
CA GLN A 115 0.53 -5.39 -0.64
C GLN A 115 -0.35 -5.21 0.61
N VAL A 116 -1.35 -6.07 0.81
CA VAL A 116 -2.26 -5.98 1.97
C VAL A 116 -1.51 -6.17 3.28
N VAL A 117 -0.65 -7.19 3.36
CA VAL A 117 0.14 -7.49 4.57
C VAL A 117 1.15 -6.38 4.84
N GLY A 118 1.83 -5.88 3.80
CA GLY A 118 2.76 -4.76 3.93
C GLY A 118 2.05 -3.50 4.45
N LEU A 119 0.90 -3.14 3.89
CA LEU A 119 0.12 -2.00 4.37
C LEU A 119 -0.37 -2.19 5.80
N ALA A 120 -0.78 -3.40 6.19
CA ALA A 120 -1.21 -3.70 7.56
C ALA A 120 -0.07 -3.54 8.59
N ALA A 121 1.18 -3.76 8.19
CA ALA A 121 2.35 -3.58 9.05
C ALA A 121 2.78 -2.11 9.22
N PHE A 122 2.29 -1.20 8.37
CA PHE A 122 2.73 0.19 8.37
C PHE A 122 2.57 0.92 9.72
N PRO A 123 1.44 0.81 10.46
CA PRO A 123 1.32 1.44 11.78
C PRO A 123 2.45 1.04 12.73
N THR A 124 2.81 -0.25 12.76
CA THR A 124 3.91 -0.76 13.60
C THR A 124 5.24 -0.11 13.22
N VAL A 125 5.53 0.01 11.92
CA VAL A 125 6.75 0.65 11.41
C VAL A 125 6.77 2.14 11.71
N TYR A 126 5.62 2.81 11.55
CA TYR A 126 5.48 4.21 11.91
C TYR A 126 5.78 4.43 13.39
N HIS A 127 5.20 3.61 14.28
CA HIS A 127 5.44 3.70 15.72
C HIS A 127 6.89 3.42 16.11
N ALA A 128 7.55 2.47 15.43
CA ALA A 128 8.96 2.18 15.67
C ALA A 128 9.89 3.36 15.33
N VAL A 129 9.51 4.18 14.34
CA VAL A 129 10.34 5.32 13.87
C VAL A 129 9.96 6.63 14.56
N HIS A 130 8.67 6.90 14.76
CA HIS A 130 8.14 8.18 15.22
C HIS A 130 7.54 8.13 16.64
N GLY A 131 7.34 6.96 17.24
CA GLY A 131 6.68 6.78 18.53
C GLY A 131 5.14 6.82 18.43
N GLU A 132 4.46 7.27 19.49
CA GLU A 132 3.00 7.44 19.42
C GLU A 132 2.63 8.59 18.46
N PRO A 133 1.65 8.40 17.57
CA PRO A 133 1.18 9.44 16.68
C PRO A 133 0.74 10.63 17.52
N VAL A 134 1.17 11.82 17.10
CA VAL A 134 0.94 13.05 17.86
C VAL A 134 -0.56 13.35 17.86
N ASN A 135 -1.27 12.84 18.86
CA ASN A 135 -2.67 13.14 19.16
C ASN A 135 -2.85 14.54 19.75
N LYS A 136 -1.89 15.47 19.55
CA LYS A 136 -2.10 16.86 19.99
C LYS A 136 -3.15 17.49 19.08
N PRO A 137 -4.32 17.89 19.62
CA PRO A 137 -5.16 18.84 18.92
C PRO A 137 -4.30 20.04 18.60
N ALA A 138 -4.44 20.63 17.41
CA ALA A 138 -4.00 22.00 17.25
C ALA A 138 -4.70 22.79 18.36
N GLN A 139 -3.97 23.20 19.41
CA GLN A 139 -4.44 24.25 20.29
C GLN A 139 -4.72 25.41 19.35
N ARG A 140 -6.00 25.76 19.23
CA ARG A 140 -6.38 27.04 18.64
C ARG A 140 -5.73 28.08 19.53
N LEU A 141 -4.64 28.67 19.04
CA LEU A 141 -4.17 29.98 19.50
C LEU A 141 -5.20 31.02 19.08
#